data_AF-A0A9K3KFM3-F1
#
_entry.id   AF-A0A9K3KFM3-F1
#
_cell.length_a   1.000
_cell.length_b   1.000
_cell.length_c   1.000
_cell.angle_alpha   90.00
_cell.angle_beta   90.00
_cell.angle_gamma   90.00
#
_symmetry.space_group_name_H-M   'P 1'
#
loop_
_entity.id
_entity.type
_entity.pdbx_description
1 polymer ?
#
loop_
_entity_poly.entity_id
_entity_poly.type
_entity_poly.pdbx_seq_one_letter_code
_entity_poly.pdbx_strand_id
1 'polypeptide(L)'
;MASSSSPNVTPGIGEAGCKLPSPSGVNMMDGTTQSAIFVGILLALGVCTSAFSAVLTSLTTNFEWFQSFRYSWPLTLGLVFVAAGITHFTVSAEYKNIYPYRGAWGGLWKLPGSPDFHVAWTGVAELLGGLGLLVGGLIDWLEPVYVSSPNIVTTAGLESDCAAALYLLTWAVTPANIFMFTHGAKLPMEVERDIPVSFHAVRFVMQVVLLGFLYQMGEATFDALLDFTM
;
A
#
# COMPACT_ATOMS: atom_id res chain seq x y z
N MET A 1 -48.43 -4.53 -11.10
CA MET A 1 -47.62 -3.63 -10.26
C MET A 1 -46.41 -4.42 -9.78
N ALA A 2 -45.27 -4.29 -10.45
CA ALA A 2 -44.02 -4.90 -10.00
C ALA A 2 -43.52 -4.08 -8.81
N SER A 3 -43.43 -4.69 -7.62
CA SER A 3 -42.83 -4.05 -6.46
C SER A 3 -41.33 -3.89 -6.74
N SER A 4 -40.91 -2.66 -7.04
CA SER A 4 -39.50 -2.30 -7.06
C SER A 4 -38.98 -2.37 -5.63
N SER A 5 -38.55 -3.55 -5.19
CA SER A 5 -37.73 -3.67 -3.99
C SER A 5 -36.46 -2.89 -4.26
N SER A 6 -36.32 -1.71 -3.63
CA SER A 6 -35.07 -0.98 -3.60
C SER A 6 -33.96 -1.98 -3.24
N PRO A 7 -32.84 -2.03 -4.00
CA PRO A 7 -31.76 -2.95 -3.69
C PRO A 7 -31.36 -2.72 -2.23
N ASN A 8 -31.30 -3.80 -1.45
CA ASN A 8 -30.97 -3.71 -0.03
C ASN A 8 -29.53 -3.17 0.07
N VAL A 9 -29.38 -1.91 0.50
CA VAL A 9 -28.08 -1.23 0.56
C VAL A 9 -27.36 -1.68 1.81
N THR A 10 -26.26 -2.41 1.65
CA THR A 10 -25.44 -2.89 2.76
C THR A 10 -24.39 -1.84 3.15
N PRO A 11 -24.28 -1.44 4.44
CA PRO A 11 -23.23 -0.51 4.89
C PRO A 11 -21.82 -0.98 4.50
N GLY A 12 -21.04 -0.07 3.91
CA GLY A 12 -19.65 -0.34 3.52
C GLY A 12 -19.45 -1.17 2.24
N ILE A 13 -20.52 -1.46 1.50
CA ILE A 13 -20.46 -2.19 0.23
C ILE A 13 -20.98 -1.31 -0.91
N GLY A 14 -20.12 -1.07 -1.90
CA GLY A 14 -20.38 -0.20 -3.03
C GLY A 14 -20.58 1.27 -2.65
N GLU A 15 -20.77 2.13 -3.65
CA GLU A 15 -20.88 3.58 -3.42
C GLU A 15 -22.04 3.95 -2.51
N ALA A 16 -23.21 3.32 -2.69
CA ALA A 16 -24.39 3.60 -1.87
C ALA A 16 -24.18 3.16 -0.40
N GLY A 17 -23.54 2.01 -0.17
CA GLY A 17 -23.23 1.52 1.17
C GLY A 17 -22.20 2.36 1.89
N CYS A 18 -21.20 2.88 1.17
CA CYS A 18 -20.15 3.75 1.72
C CYS A 18 -20.64 5.18 2.08
N LYS A 19 -21.86 5.55 1.65
CA LYS A 19 -22.53 6.79 2.06
C LYS A 19 -23.35 6.64 3.35
N LEU A 20 -23.54 5.41 3.84
CA LEU A 20 -24.15 5.17 5.15
C LEU A 20 -23.12 5.42 6.26
N PRO A 21 -23.53 5.80 7.48
CA PRO A 21 -22.61 6.12 8.56
C PRO A 21 -21.55 5.03 8.77
N SER A 22 -20.28 5.40 8.65
CA SER A 22 -19.16 4.48 8.92
C SER A 22 -18.90 4.39 10.43
N PRO A 23 -18.23 3.33 10.90
CA PRO A 23 -17.84 3.21 12.32
C PRO A 23 -16.99 4.38 12.83
N SER A 24 -16.21 5.02 11.95
CA SER A 24 -15.42 6.21 12.30
C SER A 24 -16.25 7.51 12.28
N GLY A 25 -17.41 7.50 11.63
CA GLY A 25 -18.27 8.66 11.42
C GLY A 25 -17.70 9.71 10.47
N VAL A 26 -16.51 9.50 9.89
CA VAL A 26 -15.82 10.52 9.09
C VAL A 26 -16.62 10.87 7.84
N ASN A 27 -17.20 9.89 7.16
CA ASN A 27 -18.01 10.13 5.96
C ASN A 27 -19.26 10.99 6.18
N MET A 28 -19.70 11.16 7.43
CA MET A 28 -20.84 12.01 7.80
C MET A 28 -20.43 13.45 8.15
N MET A 29 -19.14 13.73 8.24
CA MET A 29 -18.61 15.08 8.50
C MET A 29 -18.67 15.94 7.24
N ASP A 30 -18.49 17.26 7.39
CA ASP A 30 -18.37 18.15 6.24
C ASP A 30 -17.12 17.83 5.40
N GLY A 31 -17.14 18.19 4.13
CA GLY A 31 -16.08 17.85 3.19
C GLY A 31 -14.70 18.40 3.56
N THR A 32 -14.63 19.55 4.23
CA THR A 32 -13.36 20.15 4.68
C THR A 32 -12.76 19.31 5.80
N THR A 33 -13.57 18.90 6.77
CA THR A 33 -13.14 18.02 7.85
C THR A 33 -12.69 16.65 7.31
N GLN A 34 -13.43 16.06 6.38
CA GLN A 34 -13.01 14.81 5.74
C GLN A 34 -11.67 14.94 5.02
N SER A 35 -11.48 16.05 4.29
CA SER A 35 -10.24 16.38 3.58
C SER A 35 -9.06 16.49 4.55
N ALA A 36 -9.26 17.22 5.66
CA ALA A 36 -8.24 17.41 6.69
C ALA A 36 -7.84 16.08 7.35
N ILE A 37 -8.80 15.20 7.62
CA ILE A 37 -8.54 13.86 8.17
C ILE A 37 -7.74 13.02 7.17
N PHE A 38 -8.13 13.00 5.90
CA PHE A 38 -7.42 12.25 4.85
C PHE A 38 -5.96 12.70 4.71
N VAL A 39 -5.73 14.02 4.58
CA VAL A 39 -4.39 14.59 4.48
C VAL A 39 -3.59 14.37 5.78
N GLY A 40 -4.24 14.53 6.94
CA GLY A 40 -3.62 14.31 8.24
C GLY A 40 -3.12 12.87 8.41
N ILE A 41 -3.89 11.88 7.97
CA ILE A 41 -3.46 10.46 8.00
C ILE A 41 -2.27 10.22 7.06
N LEU A 42 -2.28 10.81 5.85
CA LEU A 42 -1.14 10.69 4.93
C LEU A 42 0.14 11.35 5.49
N LEU A 43 0.01 12.54 6.08
CA LEU A 43 1.14 13.23 6.72
C LEU A 43 1.67 12.43 7.91
N ALA A 44 0.79 11.91 8.77
CA ALA A 44 1.16 11.06 9.88
C ALA A 44 1.88 9.79 9.39
N LEU A 45 1.38 9.15 8.33
CA LEU A 45 2.03 7.99 7.72
C LEU A 45 3.46 8.33 7.28
N GLY A 46 3.67 9.48 6.65
CA GLY A 46 4.98 9.92 6.19
C GLY A 46 5.94 10.15 7.35
N VAL A 47 5.52 10.94 8.34
CA VAL A 47 6.31 11.24 9.55
C VAL A 47 6.67 9.96 10.31
N CYS A 48 5.69 9.09 10.55
CA CYS A 48 5.93 7.83 11.25
C CYS A 48 6.83 6.88 10.45
N THR A 49 6.69 6.83 9.12
CA THR A 49 7.56 6.04 8.25
C THR A 49 9.00 6.55 8.34
N SER A 50 9.24 7.85 8.21
CA SER A 50 10.58 8.43 8.34
C SER A 50 11.20 8.16 9.72
N ALA A 51 10.42 8.31 10.79
CA ALA A 51 10.89 7.99 12.14
C ALA A 51 11.23 6.50 12.29
N PHE A 52 10.41 5.61 11.74
CA PHE A 52 10.67 4.17 11.77
C PHE A 52 11.88 3.78 10.90
N SER A 53 12.05 4.37 9.72
CA SER A 53 13.24 4.17 8.88
C SER A 53 14.53 4.56 9.62
N ALA A 54 14.53 5.66 10.38
CA ALA A 54 15.68 6.04 11.21
C ALA A 54 15.99 4.99 12.29
N VAL A 55 14.95 4.38 12.89
CA VAL A 55 15.12 3.25 13.81
C VAL A 55 15.70 2.04 13.09
N LEU A 56 15.19 1.68 11.92
CA LEU A 56 15.72 0.58 11.11
C LEU A 56 17.21 0.80 10.77
N THR A 57 17.59 2.00 10.34
CA THR A 57 19.00 2.35 10.06
C THR A 57 19.89 2.20 11.30
N SER A 58 19.38 2.62 12.46
CA SER A 58 20.09 2.41 13.73
C SER A 58 20.25 0.92 14.04
N LEU A 59 19.21 0.12 13.83
CA LEU A 59 19.26 -1.32 14.08
C LEU A 59 20.25 -2.03 13.15
N THR A 60 20.22 -1.73 11.86
CA THR A 60 21.14 -2.32 10.86
C THR A 60 22.59 -1.94 11.09
N THR A 61 22.84 -0.73 11.59
CA THR A 61 24.21 -0.24 11.84
C THR A 61 24.79 -0.80 13.14
N ASN A 62 23.97 -0.97 14.18
CA ASN A 62 24.45 -1.29 15.53
C ASN A 62 24.34 -2.78 15.89
N PHE A 63 23.56 -3.59 15.16
CA PHE A 63 23.34 -5.00 15.49
C PHE A 63 23.60 -5.92 14.29
N GLU A 64 24.68 -6.70 14.35
CA GLU A 64 25.10 -7.62 13.28
C GLU A 64 24.02 -8.66 12.92
N TRP A 65 23.28 -9.18 13.90
CA TRP A 65 22.20 -10.13 13.65
C TRP A 65 21.04 -9.47 12.88
N PHE A 66 20.78 -8.18 13.10
CA PHE A 66 19.75 -7.44 12.39
C PHE A 66 20.20 -7.10 10.97
N GLN A 67 21.49 -6.79 10.80
CA GLN A 67 22.09 -6.67 9.47
C GLN A 67 22.04 -7.99 8.70
N SER A 68 22.23 -9.13 9.37
CA SER A 68 22.07 -10.45 8.76
C SER A 68 20.61 -10.74 8.41
N PHE A 69 19.67 -10.30 9.25
CA PHE A 69 18.24 -10.40 8.98
C PHE A 69 17.83 -9.63 7.70
N ARG A 70 18.54 -8.55 7.35
CA ARG A 70 18.29 -7.75 6.13
C ARG A 70 18.30 -8.57 4.84
N TYR A 71 19.15 -9.58 4.74
CA TYR A 71 19.19 -10.47 3.56
C TYR A 71 17.90 -11.27 3.34
N SER A 72 17.04 -11.40 4.36
CA SER A 72 15.76 -12.10 4.22
C SER A 72 14.62 -11.20 3.70
N TRP A 73 14.78 -9.87 3.74
CA TRP A 73 13.69 -8.94 3.44
C TRP A 73 13.21 -9.00 1.99
N PRO A 74 14.10 -9.02 0.97
CA PRO A 74 13.66 -9.05 -0.42
C PRO A 74 12.87 -10.33 -0.72
N LEU A 75 13.32 -11.46 -0.19
CA LEU A 75 12.64 -12.75 -0.36
C LEU A 75 11.27 -12.77 0.33
N THR A 76 11.20 -12.33 1.59
CA THR A 76 9.96 -12.37 2.35
C THR A 76 8.94 -11.37 1.83
N LEU A 77 9.33 -10.12 1.60
CA LEU A 77 8.44 -9.09 1.05
C LEU A 77 8.10 -9.36 -0.41
N GLY A 78 9.04 -9.88 -1.20
CA GLY A 78 8.79 -10.32 -2.57
C GLY A 78 7.68 -11.37 -2.64
N LEU A 79 7.70 -12.40 -1.78
CA LEU A 79 6.61 -13.38 -1.68
C LEU A 79 5.27 -12.74 -1.30
N VAL A 80 5.28 -11.82 -0.34
CA VAL A 80 4.07 -11.10 0.11
C VAL A 80 3.47 -10.28 -1.04
N PHE A 81 4.28 -9.54 -1.79
CA PHE A 81 3.83 -8.73 -2.92
C PHE A 81 3.38 -9.58 -4.12
N VAL A 82 4.04 -10.71 -4.39
CA VAL A 82 3.54 -11.66 -5.38
C VAL A 82 2.16 -12.18 -4.98
N ALA A 83 1.99 -12.60 -3.73
CA ALA A 83 0.69 -13.07 -3.25
C ALA A 83 -0.38 -11.97 -3.32
N ALA A 84 -0.07 -10.75 -2.88
CA ALA A 84 -0.96 -9.60 -2.99
C ALA A 84 -1.35 -9.29 -4.44
N GLY A 85 -0.38 -9.32 -5.35
CA GLY A 85 -0.60 -9.11 -6.76
C GLY A 85 -1.52 -10.17 -7.39
N ILE A 86 -1.38 -11.45 -7.01
CA ILE A 86 -2.32 -12.52 -7.42
C ILE A 86 -3.74 -12.20 -6.94
N THR A 87 -3.90 -11.74 -5.69
CA THR A 87 -5.22 -11.49 -5.10
C THR A 87 -6.01 -10.38 -5.78
N HIS A 88 -5.34 -9.42 -6.41
CA HIS A 88 -6.00 -8.41 -7.25
C HIS A 88 -6.78 -9.01 -8.43
N PHE A 89 -6.40 -10.20 -8.90
CA PHE A 89 -7.09 -10.91 -9.98
C PHE A 89 -8.07 -11.97 -9.47
N THR A 90 -7.74 -12.68 -8.39
CA THR A 90 -8.58 -13.77 -7.88
C THR A 90 -9.77 -13.27 -7.06
N VAL A 91 -9.63 -12.15 -6.36
CA VAL A 91 -10.70 -11.52 -5.57
C VAL A 91 -10.90 -10.05 -5.96
N SER A 92 -10.85 -9.77 -7.26
CA SER A 92 -10.88 -8.38 -7.79
C SER A 92 -12.10 -7.55 -7.33
N ALA A 93 -13.25 -8.18 -7.11
CA ALA A 93 -14.45 -7.50 -6.61
C ALA A 93 -14.23 -6.88 -5.22
N GLU A 94 -13.45 -7.55 -4.37
CA GLU A 94 -13.11 -7.11 -3.02
C GLU A 94 -12.24 -5.84 -3.07
N TYR A 95 -11.22 -5.83 -3.93
CA TYR A 95 -10.36 -4.66 -4.13
C TYR A 95 -11.11 -3.47 -4.75
N LYS A 96 -12.02 -3.73 -5.69
CA LYS A 96 -12.87 -2.68 -6.28
C LYS A 96 -13.80 -2.06 -5.23
N ASN A 97 -14.23 -2.81 -4.23
CA ASN A 97 -15.09 -2.29 -3.16
C ASN A 97 -14.41 -1.23 -2.29
N ILE A 98 -13.11 -1.40 -2.05
CA ILE A 98 -12.31 -0.46 -1.25
C ILE A 98 -11.67 0.65 -2.09
N TYR A 99 -11.91 0.66 -3.40
CA TYR A 99 -11.49 1.77 -4.26
C TYR A 99 -12.33 3.01 -3.95
N PRO A 100 -11.72 4.16 -3.60
CA PRO A 100 -12.49 5.35 -3.24
C PRO A 100 -13.32 5.84 -4.43
N TYR A 101 -14.61 6.10 -4.22
CA TYR A 101 -15.44 6.67 -5.27
C TYR A 101 -14.99 8.10 -5.62
N ARG A 102 -15.27 8.53 -6.86
CA ARG A 102 -14.91 9.87 -7.32
C ARG A 102 -15.64 10.93 -6.50
N GLY A 103 -14.87 11.81 -5.88
CA GLY A 103 -15.38 12.85 -4.98
C GLY A 103 -15.30 12.50 -3.49
N ALA A 104 -14.72 11.35 -3.11
CA ALA A 104 -14.43 11.02 -1.72
C ALA A 104 -13.58 12.09 -1.02
N TRP A 105 -13.74 12.20 0.30
CA TRP A 105 -13.10 13.19 1.18
C TRP A 105 -13.31 14.64 0.70
N GLY A 106 -14.56 15.09 0.65
CA GLY A 106 -14.88 16.47 0.27
C GLY A 106 -14.48 16.85 -1.16
N GLY A 107 -14.34 15.86 -2.04
CA GLY A 107 -13.96 16.09 -3.43
C GLY A 107 -12.48 15.99 -3.74
N LEU A 108 -11.61 15.65 -2.77
CA LEU A 108 -10.17 15.50 -3.02
C LEU A 108 -9.86 14.35 -3.98
N TRP A 109 -10.60 13.24 -3.90
CA TRP A 109 -10.36 12.09 -4.76
C TRP A 109 -10.93 12.31 -6.17
N LYS A 110 -10.05 12.63 -7.13
CA LYS A 110 -10.41 12.87 -8.54
C LYS A 110 -9.61 12.03 -9.53
N LEU A 111 -9.08 10.89 -9.09
CA LEU A 111 -8.25 10.02 -9.92
C LEU A 111 -9.04 9.58 -11.17
N PRO A 112 -8.54 9.83 -12.40
CA PRO A 112 -9.19 9.38 -13.62
C PRO A 112 -9.04 7.86 -13.78
N GLY A 113 -9.94 7.24 -14.54
CA GLY A 113 -9.98 5.79 -14.75
C GLY A 113 -11.09 5.10 -13.96
N SER A 114 -11.19 3.78 -14.12
CA SER A 114 -12.17 2.95 -13.43
C SER A 114 -11.52 2.14 -12.29
N PRO A 115 -12.31 1.68 -11.30
CA PRO A 115 -11.82 0.71 -10.32
C PRO A 115 -11.22 -0.53 -10.98
N ASP A 116 -11.80 -1.01 -12.10
CA ASP A 116 -11.27 -2.15 -12.85
C ASP A 116 -9.84 -1.93 -13.34
N PHE A 117 -9.58 -0.76 -13.93
CA PHE A 117 -8.26 -0.41 -14.44
C PHE A 117 -7.24 -0.33 -13.30
N HIS A 118 -7.56 0.43 -12.24
CA HIS A 118 -6.62 0.66 -11.14
C HIS A 118 -6.30 -0.63 -10.39
N VAL A 119 -7.31 -1.46 -10.07
CA VAL A 119 -7.11 -2.75 -9.41
C VAL A 119 -6.28 -3.71 -10.27
N ALA A 120 -6.52 -3.75 -11.59
CA ALA A 120 -5.71 -4.60 -12.46
C ALA A 120 -4.26 -4.11 -12.55
N TRP A 121 -4.05 -2.80 -12.73
CA TRP A 121 -2.71 -2.21 -12.82
C TRP A 121 -1.91 -2.35 -11.52
N THR A 122 -2.53 -2.10 -10.36
CA THR A 122 -1.86 -2.30 -9.07
C THR A 122 -1.48 -3.76 -8.87
N GLY A 123 -2.35 -4.70 -9.24
CA GLY A 123 -2.04 -6.13 -9.22
C GLY A 123 -0.83 -6.49 -10.08
N VAL A 124 -0.74 -5.95 -11.31
CA VAL A 124 0.46 -6.15 -12.16
C VAL A 124 1.70 -5.56 -11.51
N ALA A 125 1.62 -4.33 -10.98
CA ALA A 125 2.76 -3.66 -10.37
C ALA A 125 3.26 -4.40 -9.11
N GLU A 126 2.36 -4.90 -8.26
CA GLU A 126 2.71 -5.73 -7.10
C GLU A 126 3.34 -7.06 -7.52
N LEU A 127 2.79 -7.74 -8.54
CA LEU A 127 3.36 -8.98 -9.08
C LEU A 127 4.79 -8.78 -9.59
N LEU A 128 4.98 -7.78 -10.47
CA LEU A 128 6.27 -7.53 -11.10
C LEU A 128 7.30 -7.03 -10.09
N GLY A 129 6.91 -6.11 -9.20
CA GLY A 129 7.78 -5.64 -8.13
C GLY A 129 8.14 -6.75 -7.16
N GLY A 130 7.18 -7.59 -6.77
CA GLY A 130 7.42 -8.73 -5.89
C GLY A 130 8.33 -9.79 -6.50
N LEU A 131 8.12 -10.13 -7.78
CA LEU A 131 9.02 -11.02 -8.53
C LEU A 131 10.42 -10.42 -8.68
N GLY A 132 10.52 -9.11 -8.92
CA GLY A 132 11.79 -8.41 -8.98
C GLY A 132 12.56 -8.46 -7.66
N LEU A 133 11.89 -8.26 -6.53
CA LEU A 133 12.48 -8.46 -5.20
C LEU A 133 12.96 -9.90 -4.97
N LEU A 134 12.19 -10.90 -5.40
CA LEU A 134 12.58 -12.31 -5.28
C LEU A 134 13.82 -12.62 -6.11
N VAL A 135 13.83 -12.21 -7.37
CA VAL A 135 14.95 -12.46 -8.28
C VAL A 135 16.19 -11.70 -7.81
N GLY A 136 16.04 -10.41 -7.46
CA GLY A 136 17.14 -9.60 -6.91
C GLY A 136 17.73 -10.20 -5.65
N GLY A 137 16.90 -10.54 -4.67
CA GLY A 137 17.36 -11.15 -3.41
C GLY A 137 17.95 -12.55 -3.58
N LEU A 138 17.46 -13.35 -4.54
CA LEU A 138 18.06 -14.66 -4.85
C LEU A 138 19.42 -14.51 -5.51
N ILE A 139 19.59 -13.53 -6.40
CA ILE A 139 20.89 -13.23 -7.03
C ILE A 139 21.88 -12.82 -5.93
N ASP A 140 21.53 -11.89 -5.06
CA ASP A 140 22.39 -11.41 -3.98
C ASP A 140 22.72 -12.52 -2.96
N TRP A 141 21.83 -13.52 -2.80
CA TRP A 141 22.07 -14.66 -1.93
C TRP A 141 22.95 -15.76 -2.55
N LEU A 142 22.79 -16.03 -3.84
CA LEU A 142 23.44 -17.15 -4.52
C LEU A 142 24.74 -16.77 -5.23
N GLU A 143 24.83 -15.55 -5.75
CA GLU A 143 25.99 -15.12 -6.52
C GLU A 143 27.15 -14.67 -5.62
N PRO A 144 28.40 -14.84 -6.07
CA PRO A 144 29.56 -14.29 -5.39
C PRO A 144 29.48 -12.75 -5.29
N VAL A 145 30.05 -12.18 -4.23
CA VAL A 145 30.01 -10.73 -3.88
C VAL A 145 30.48 -9.77 -5.00
N TYR A 146 31.12 -10.26 -6.05
CA TYR A 146 31.60 -9.48 -7.20
C TYR A 146 30.65 -9.51 -8.41
N VAL A 147 29.53 -10.22 -8.34
CA VAL A 147 28.47 -10.19 -9.36
C VAL A 147 27.41 -9.21 -8.88
N SER A 148 27.28 -8.09 -9.58
CA SER A 148 26.23 -7.10 -9.30
C SER A 148 24.89 -7.56 -9.87
N SER A 149 23.82 -7.41 -9.09
CA SER A 149 22.44 -7.55 -9.53
C SER A 149 22.19 -6.79 -10.85
N PRO A 150 21.34 -7.31 -11.78
CA PRO A 150 21.09 -6.64 -13.04
C PRO A 150 20.50 -5.24 -12.83
N ASN A 151 21.14 -4.24 -13.41
CA ASN A 151 20.66 -2.86 -13.43
C ASN A 151 19.56 -2.73 -14.49
N ILE A 152 18.32 -2.49 -14.07
CA ILE A 152 17.20 -2.32 -15.00
C ILE A 152 16.86 -0.84 -15.16
N VAL A 153 16.55 -0.16 -14.06
CA VAL A 153 16.13 1.25 -14.07
C VAL A 153 17.28 2.13 -13.64
N THR A 154 17.96 1.77 -12.54
CA THR A 154 19.11 2.52 -12.05
C THR A 154 20.34 1.63 -11.88
N THR A 155 21.47 2.25 -11.56
CA THR A 155 22.70 1.55 -11.19
C THR A 155 22.63 0.87 -9.83
N ALA A 156 21.52 1.02 -9.08
CA ALA A 156 21.32 0.41 -7.78
C ALA A 156 20.91 -1.07 -7.84
N GLY A 157 20.55 -1.56 -9.02
CA GLY A 157 20.19 -2.96 -9.24
C GLY A 157 18.69 -3.26 -9.05
N LEU A 158 18.28 -4.41 -9.58
CA LEU A 158 16.89 -4.85 -9.65
C LEU A 158 16.17 -4.83 -8.31
N GLU A 159 16.82 -5.31 -7.24
CA GLU A 159 16.20 -5.34 -5.91
C GLU A 159 15.80 -3.94 -5.46
N SER A 160 16.74 -2.99 -5.51
CA SER A 160 16.51 -1.63 -5.05
C SER A 160 15.45 -0.94 -5.92
N ASP A 161 15.53 -1.12 -7.25
CA ASP A 161 14.58 -0.53 -8.20
C ASP A 161 13.15 -1.00 -7.91
N CYS A 162 12.98 -2.31 -7.66
CA CYS A 162 11.68 -2.89 -7.34
C CYS A 162 11.19 -2.51 -5.93
N ALA A 163 12.08 -2.41 -4.94
CA ALA A 163 11.72 -1.94 -3.62
C ALA A 163 11.22 -0.49 -3.65
N ALA A 164 11.90 0.40 -4.39
CA ALA A 164 11.50 1.78 -4.57
C ALA A 164 10.15 1.89 -5.31
N ALA A 165 9.95 1.09 -6.36
CA ALA A 165 8.68 1.04 -7.08
C ALA A 165 7.52 0.58 -6.16
N LEU A 166 7.74 -0.47 -5.36
CA LEU A 166 6.75 -0.97 -4.41
C LEU A 166 6.49 0.01 -3.26
N TYR A 167 7.51 0.76 -2.81
CA TYR A 167 7.35 1.85 -1.85
C TYR A 167 6.38 2.92 -2.39
N LEU A 168 6.62 3.40 -3.62
CA LEU A 168 5.76 4.39 -4.27
C LEU A 168 4.36 3.84 -4.56
N LEU A 169 4.26 2.58 -4.98
CA LEU A 169 2.98 1.91 -5.18
C LEU A 169 2.18 1.81 -3.88
N THR A 170 2.83 1.45 -2.76
CA THR A 170 2.20 1.37 -1.44
C THR A 170 1.61 2.73 -1.03
N TRP A 171 2.32 3.82 -1.28
CA TRP A 171 1.79 5.18 -1.14
C TRP A 171 0.57 5.42 -2.03
N ALA A 172 0.64 5.03 -3.30
CA ALA A 172 -0.44 5.23 -4.27
C ALA A 172 -1.73 4.45 -3.91
N VAL A 173 -1.61 3.27 -3.29
CA VAL A 173 -2.76 2.43 -2.88
C VAL A 173 -3.23 2.71 -1.44
N THR A 174 -2.46 3.45 -0.65
CA THR A 174 -2.84 3.89 0.72
C THR A 174 -4.25 4.47 0.84
N PRO A 175 -4.74 5.29 -0.12
CA PRO A 175 -6.09 5.82 -0.07
C PRO A 175 -7.18 4.75 0.09
N ALA A 176 -6.98 3.53 -0.42
CA ALA A 176 -7.92 2.43 -0.21
C ALA A 176 -8.04 2.05 1.27
N ASN A 177 -6.92 1.97 2.00
CA ASN A 177 -6.92 1.70 3.45
C ASN A 177 -7.60 2.83 4.25
N ILE A 178 -7.34 4.09 3.87
CA ILE A 178 -8.00 5.26 4.49
C ILE A 178 -9.50 5.24 4.18
N PHE A 179 -9.90 4.80 2.98
CA PHE A 179 -11.29 4.74 2.57
C PHE A 179 -12.08 3.70 3.36
N MET A 180 -11.49 2.54 3.64
CA MET A 180 -12.07 1.56 4.56
C MET A 180 -12.37 2.15 5.94
N PHE A 181 -11.43 2.92 6.51
CA PHE A 181 -11.62 3.59 7.80
C PHE A 181 -12.70 4.68 7.72
N THR A 182 -12.61 5.57 6.74
CA THR A 182 -13.42 6.80 6.68
C THR A 182 -14.85 6.56 6.18
N HIS A 183 -15.03 5.68 5.20
CA HIS A 183 -16.31 5.41 4.54
C HIS A 183 -16.86 4.01 4.83
N GLY A 184 -16.18 3.25 5.69
CA GLY A 184 -16.63 1.94 6.13
C GLY A 184 -16.51 0.85 5.08
N ALA A 185 -15.75 1.08 4.00
CA ALA A 185 -15.56 0.07 2.96
C ALA A 185 -14.97 -1.22 3.54
N LYS A 186 -15.51 -2.37 3.11
CA LYS A 186 -15.19 -3.69 3.67
C LYS A 186 -14.27 -4.51 2.76
N LEU A 187 -13.37 -5.26 3.38
CA LEU A 187 -12.48 -6.24 2.76
C LEU A 187 -12.17 -7.38 3.77
N PRO A 188 -12.74 -8.58 3.62
CA PRO A 188 -13.71 -8.97 2.58
C PRO A 188 -15.12 -8.39 2.81
N MET A 189 -15.91 -8.28 1.76
CA MET A 189 -17.28 -7.74 1.77
C MET A 189 -18.26 -8.58 2.60
N GLU A 190 -18.02 -9.89 2.69
CA GLU A 190 -18.88 -10.85 3.40
C GLU A 190 -18.85 -10.69 4.93
N VAL A 191 -17.94 -9.87 5.48
CA VAL A 191 -17.88 -9.65 6.93
C VAL A 191 -19.10 -8.84 7.38
N GLU A 192 -20.06 -9.53 8.00
CA GLU A 192 -21.30 -8.93 8.53
C GLU A 192 -21.00 -7.86 9.58
N ARG A 193 -20.00 -8.11 10.43
CA ARG A 193 -19.59 -7.18 11.49
C ARG A 193 -18.70 -6.07 10.93
N ASP A 194 -18.96 -4.85 11.36
CA ASP A 194 -18.09 -3.73 11.03
C ASP A 194 -16.68 -3.91 11.60
N ILE A 195 -15.69 -3.49 10.81
CA ILE A 195 -14.28 -3.53 11.20
C ILE A 195 -14.06 -2.55 12.35
N PRO A 196 -13.58 -2.99 13.52
CA PRO A 196 -13.33 -2.09 14.65
C PRO A 196 -12.29 -1.02 14.31
N VAL A 197 -12.49 0.20 14.82
CA VAL A 197 -11.55 1.33 14.62
C VAL A 197 -10.11 0.98 15.02
N SER A 198 -9.93 0.19 16.07
CA SER A 198 -8.61 -0.27 16.51
C SER A 198 -7.88 -1.10 15.46
N PHE A 199 -8.58 -1.82 14.60
CA PHE A 199 -7.98 -2.61 13.53
C PHE A 199 -7.39 -1.72 12.43
N HIS A 200 -7.98 -0.54 12.19
CA HIS A 200 -7.40 0.45 11.28
C HIS A 200 -6.10 1.05 11.85
N ALA A 201 -6.00 1.22 13.17
CA ALA A 201 -4.74 1.63 13.80
C ALA A 201 -3.64 0.57 13.64
N VAL A 202 -3.98 -0.72 13.79
CA VAL A 202 -3.02 -1.81 13.52
C VAL A 202 -2.57 -1.78 12.07
N ARG A 203 -3.50 -1.65 11.11
CA ARG A 203 -3.16 -1.53 9.69
C ARG A 203 -2.25 -0.33 9.42
N PHE A 204 -2.51 0.82 10.04
CA PHE A 204 -1.66 2.00 9.92
C PHE A 204 -0.22 1.72 10.40
N VAL A 205 -0.07 1.09 11.58
CA VAL A 205 1.26 0.71 12.10
C VAL A 205 1.97 -0.28 11.18
N MET A 206 1.27 -1.30 10.70
CA MET A 206 1.84 -2.27 9.75
C MET A 206 2.28 -1.60 8.45
N GLN A 207 1.54 -0.57 8.01
CA GLN A 207 1.88 0.18 6.81
C GLN A 207 3.10 1.08 7.00
N VAL A 208 3.25 1.72 8.17
CA VAL A 208 4.49 2.42 8.57
C VAL A 208 5.68 1.47 8.52
N VAL A 209 5.52 0.27 9.08
CA VAL A 209 6.56 -0.75 9.09
C VAL A 209 6.94 -1.18 7.68
N LEU A 210 5.95 -1.53 6.86
CA LEU A 210 6.14 -1.95 5.47
C LEU A 210 6.86 -0.88 4.64
N LEU A 211 6.39 0.36 4.71
CA LEU A 211 7.01 1.48 3.99
C LEU A 211 8.45 1.73 4.46
N GLY A 212 8.75 1.56 5.75
CA GLY A 212 10.12 1.71 6.25
C GLY A 212 11.07 0.66 5.69
N PHE A 213 10.66 -0.62 5.65
CA PHE A 213 11.45 -1.68 5.02
C PHE A 213 11.66 -1.42 3.52
N LEU A 214 10.60 -1.08 2.79
CA LEU A 214 10.69 -0.79 1.35
C LEU A 214 11.57 0.43 1.07
N TYR A 215 11.48 1.47 1.89
CA TYR A 215 12.33 2.66 1.77
C TYR A 215 13.81 2.28 1.94
N GLN A 216 14.16 1.52 2.98
CA GLN A 216 15.55 1.16 3.25
C GLN A 216 16.15 0.24 2.17
N MET A 217 15.34 -0.64 1.55
CA MET A 217 15.78 -1.44 0.40
C MET A 217 15.89 -0.59 -0.88
N GLY A 218 14.97 0.36 -1.07
CA GLY A 218 14.93 1.25 -2.23
C GLY A 218 15.85 2.48 -2.16
N GLU A 219 16.56 2.69 -1.04
CA GLU A 219 17.36 3.89 -0.77
C GLU A 219 18.37 4.20 -1.88
N ALA A 220 19.15 3.20 -2.30
CA ALA A 220 20.15 3.37 -3.36
C ALA A 220 19.54 3.79 -4.71
N THR A 221 18.31 3.36 -5.01
CA THR A 221 17.59 3.81 -6.21
C THR A 221 17.17 5.26 -6.08
N PHE A 222 16.67 5.68 -4.92
CA PHE A 222 16.31 7.08 -4.69
C PHE A 222 17.54 7.99 -4.79
N ASP A 223 18.67 7.59 -4.21
CA ASP A 223 19.94 8.31 -4.31
C ASP A 223 20.38 8.43 -5.76
N ALA A 224 20.38 7.31 -6.51
CA ALA A 224 20.75 7.30 -7.93
C ALA A 224 19.86 8.23 -8.80
N LEU A 225 18.57 8.32 -8.49
CA LEU A 225 17.65 9.21 -9.20
C LEU A 225 17.86 10.70 -8.86
N LEU A 226 18.23 11.00 -7.60
CA LEU A 226 18.49 12.37 -7.16
C LEU A 226 19.85 12.86 -7.65
N ASP A 227 20.87 12.01 -7.64
CA ASP A 227 22.22 12.34 -8.10
C ASP A 227 22.28 12.60 -9.62
N PHE A 228 21.37 12.02 -10.41
CA PHE A 228 21.26 12.29 -11.85
C PHE A 228 20.82 13.73 -12.18
N THR A 229 20.39 14.51 -11.18
CA THR A 229 19.92 15.89 -11.34
C THR A 229 20.95 16.97 -10.94
N MET A 230 22.16 16.58 -10.53
CA MET A 230 23.30 17.47 -10.25
C MET A 230 24.43 17.29 -11.27
#